data_AF-A0A6C6ZP30-F1
#
_entry.id   AF-A0A6C6ZP30-F1
#
_cell.length_a   1.000
_cell.length_b   1.000
_cell.length_c   1.000
_cell.angle_alpha   90.00
_cell.angle_beta   90.00
_cell.angle_gamma   90.00
#
_symmetry.space_group_name_H-M   'P 1'
#
loop_
_entity.id
_entity.type
_entity.pdbx_description
1 polymer ?
#
loop_
_entity_poly.entity_id
_entity_poly.type
_entity_poly.pdbx_seq_one_letter_code
_entity_poly.pdbx_strand_id
1 'polypeptide(L)'
;MTKPALTTKKPRKQHTPEFRQEALKLAKRIGVAAAARELSLYKSQLHNWRSKQQNQLSSSEREQEMSAEIARLKRQLAERDEELAILQKAATYFAKRLK
;
A
#
# COMPACT_ATOMS: atom_id res chain seq x y z
N MET A 1 -39.32 -17.36 -21.84
CA MET A 1 -38.98 -17.11 -20.42
C MET A 1 -37.98 -18.17 -19.96
N THR A 2 -36.68 -17.89 -20.07
CA THR A 2 -35.60 -18.82 -19.71
C THR A 2 -35.20 -18.59 -18.24
N LYS A 3 -35.41 -19.58 -17.37
CA LYS A 3 -35.03 -19.54 -15.95
C LYS A 3 -33.49 -19.54 -15.81
N PRO A 4 -32.89 -18.68 -14.96
CA PRO A 4 -31.46 -18.71 -14.71
C PRO A 4 -31.08 -19.90 -13.81
N ALA A 5 -30.06 -20.65 -14.23
CA ALA A 5 -29.50 -21.75 -13.46
C ALA A 5 -28.71 -21.22 -12.24
N LEU A 6 -29.10 -21.65 -11.04
CA LEU A 6 -28.38 -21.39 -9.79
C LEU A 6 -27.09 -22.23 -9.77
N THR A 7 -25.95 -21.60 -10.07
CA THR A 7 -24.63 -22.24 -9.95
C THR A 7 -24.15 -22.15 -8.50
N THR A 8 -24.22 -23.25 -7.76
CA THR A 8 -23.64 -23.38 -6.42
C THR A 8 -22.10 -23.42 -6.52
N LYS A 9 -21.45 -22.26 -6.34
CA LYS A 9 -19.98 -22.19 -6.34
C LYS A 9 -19.41 -22.82 -5.07
N LYS A 10 -18.59 -23.88 -5.23
CA LYS A 10 -17.83 -24.47 -4.11
C LYS A 10 -16.95 -23.42 -3.43
N PRO A 11 -16.91 -23.36 -2.09
CA PRO A 11 -16.04 -22.43 -1.36
C PRO A 11 -14.58 -22.73 -1.70
N ARG A 12 -13.82 -21.68 -2.04
CA ARG A 12 -12.39 -21.82 -2.36
C ARG A 12 -11.62 -22.18 -1.10
N LYS A 13 -10.71 -23.16 -1.18
CA LYS A 13 -9.77 -23.46 -0.09
C LYS A 13 -8.93 -22.22 0.20
N GLN A 14 -9.00 -21.72 1.43
CA GLN A 14 -8.17 -20.62 1.89
C GLN A 14 -6.97 -21.17 2.64
N HIS A 15 -5.78 -20.67 2.30
CA HIS A 15 -4.55 -20.98 3.03
C HIS A 15 -4.26 -19.86 4.04
N THR A 16 -3.79 -20.22 5.23
CA THR A 16 -3.35 -19.26 6.25
C THR A 16 -2.16 -18.43 5.76
N PRO A 17 -1.98 -17.19 6.24
CA PRO A 17 -0.86 -16.35 5.82
C PRO A 17 0.50 -16.97 6.15
N GLU A 18 0.64 -17.65 7.30
CA GLU A 18 1.86 -18.33 7.74
C GLU A 18 2.24 -19.43 6.75
N PHE A 19 1.26 -20.26 6.34
CA PHE A 19 1.47 -21.31 5.35
C PHE A 19 1.92 -20.74 4.00
N ARG A 20 1.33 -19.62 3.55
CA ARG A 20 1.75 -18.97 2.30
C ARG A 20 3.19 -18.46 2.39
N GLN A 21 3.59 -17.91 3.53
CA GLN A 21 4.97 -17.44 3.73
C GLN A 21 5.97 -18.62 3.72
N GLU A 22 5.67 -19.71 4.43
CA GLU A 22 6.50 -20.91 4.42
C GLU A 22 6.59 -21.53 3.03
N ALA A 23 5.47 -21.61 2.31
CA ALA A 23 5.44 -22.11 0.94
C ALA A 23 6.30 -21.26 0.00
N LEU A 24 6.31 -19.94 0.17
CA LEU A 24 7.18 -19.03 -0.58
C LEU A 24 8.66 -19.19 -0.19
N LYS A 25 8.98 -19.39 1.10
CA LYS A 25 10.35 -19.70 1.56
C LYS A 25 10.85 -21.02 0.96
N LEU A 26 10.02 -22.06 0.97
CA LEU A 26 10.33 -23.34 0.35
C LEU A 26 10.56 -23.18 -1.15
N ALA A 27 9.66 -22.48 -1.85
CA ALA A 27 9.79 -22.20 -3.27
C ALA A 27 11.07 -21.40 -3.63
N LYS A 28 11.59 -20.57 -2.72
CA LYS A 28 12.88 -19.89 -2.89
C LYS A 28 14.07 -20.86 -2.80
N ARG A 29 13.98 -21.91 -1.98
CA ARG A 29 15.05 -22.89 -1.77
C ARG A 29 15.10 -23.96 -2.86
N ILE A 30 13.95 -24.54 -3.22
CA ILE A 30 13.88 -25.71 -4.12
C ILE A 30 13.24 -25.40 -5.48
N GLY A 31 12.75 -24.17 -5.68
CA GLY A 31 12.03 -23.76 -6.86
C GLY A 31 10.51 -23.97 -6.77
N VAL A 32 9.76 -23.16 -7.53
CA VAL A 32 8.28 -23.15 -7.50
C VAL A 32 7.68 -24.50 -7.91
N ALA A 33 8.25 -25.17 -8.89
CA ALA A 33 7.71 -26.44 -9.40
C ALA A 33 7.85 -27.58 -8.39
N ALA A 34 9.00 -27.66 -7.69
CA ALA A 34 9.24 -28.67 -6.66
C ALA A 34 8.39 -28.39 -5.41
N ALA A 35 8.35 -27.14 -4.95
CA ALA A 35 7.51 -26.74 -3.81
C ALA A 35 6.01 -26.96 -4.06
N ALA A 36 5.53 -26.70 -5.29
CA ALA A 36 4.15 -26.98 -5.65
C ALA A 36 3.81 -28.47 -5.52
N ARG A 37 4.73 -29.36 -5.94
CA ARG A 37 4.54 -30.81 -5.83
C ARG A 37 4.55 -31.28 -4.38
N GLU A 38 5.50 -30.81 -3.59
CA GLU A 38 5.64 -31.17 -2.17
C GLU A 38 4.43 -30.73 -1.34
N LEU A 39 3.93 -29.51 -1.59
CA LEU A 39 2.79 -28.95 -0.87
C LEU A 39 1.42 -29.31 -1.48
N SER A 40 1.40 -30.11 -2.55
CA SER A 40 0.18 -30.44 -3.31
C SER A 40 -0.63 -29.19 -3.73
N LEU A 41 0.10 -28.14 -4.13
CA LEU A 41 -0.46 -26.87 -4.60
C LEU A 41 -0.34 -26.76 -6.11
N TYR A 42 -1.20 -25.95 -6.71
CA TYR A 42 -1.03 -25.59 -8.11
C TYR A 42 0.05 -24.51 -8.25
N LYS A 43 0.91 -24.61 -9.28
CA LYS A 43 2.02 -23.67 -9.50
C LYS A 43 1.56 -22.21 -9.56
N SER A 44 0.39 -21.92 -10.16
CA SER A 44 -0.10 -20.53 -10.20
C SER A 44 -0.47 -19.98 -8.83
N GLN A 45 -0.80 -20.80 -7.83
CA GLN A 45 -1.03 -20.30 -6.47
C GLN A 45 0.24 -19.67 -5.91
N LEU A 46 1.39 -20.35 -6.07
CA LEU A 46 2.68 -19.83 -5.65
C LEU A 46 3.10 -18.59 -6.44
N HIS A 47 2.89 -18.57 -7.77
CA HIS A 47 3.15 -17.36 -8.57
C HIS A 47 2.28 -16.18 -8.13
N ASN A 48 0.99 -16.42 -7.91
CA ASN A 48 0.05 -15.39 -7.46
C ASN A 48 0.43 -14.86 -6.06
N TRP A 49 0.84 -15.73 -5.14
CA TRP A 49 1.28 -15.29 -3.81
C TRP A 49 2.57 -14.48 -3.87
N ARG A 50 3.52 -14.88 -4.72
CA ARG A 50 4.75 -14.13 -4.93
C ARG A 50 4.48 -12.73 -5.50
N SER A 51 3.64 -12.64 -6.53
CA SER A 51 3.24 -11.36 -7.11
C SER A 51 2.52 -10.47 -6.09
N LYS A 52 1.60 -11.04 -5.30
CA LYS A 52 0.93 -10.29 -4.22
C LYS A 52 1.91 -9.77 -3.17
N GLN A 53 2.88 -10.58 -2.74
CA GLN A 53 3.90 -10.16 -1.79
C GLN A 53 4.73 -9.00 -2.34
N GLN A 54 5.15 -9.09 -3.61
CA GLN A 54 5.93 -8.05 -4.25
C GLN A 54 5.14 -6.74 -4.40
N ASN A 55 3.88 -6.83 -4.81
CA ASN A 55 3.01 -5.66 -4.92
C ASN A 55 2.74 -4.99 -3.57
N GLN A 56 2.63 -5.77 -2.48
CA GLN A 56 2.48 -5.22 -1.14
C GLN A 56 3.73 -4.46 -0.68
N LEU A 57 4.91 -5.01 -0.94
CA LEU A 57 6.17 -4.32 -0.63
C LEU A 57 6.28 -2.99 -1.41
N SER A 58 6.03 -3.01 -2.71
CA SER A 58 6.07 -1.78 -3.52
C SER A 58 4.99 -0.76 -3.13
N SER A 59 3.80 -1.23 -2.72
CA SER A 59 2.75 -0.33 -2.21
C SER A 59 3.20 0.32 -0.91
N SER A 60 3.79 -0.46 0.00
CA SER A 60 4.28 0.05 1.29
C SER A 60 5.39 1.08 1.12
N GLU A 61 6.33 0.87 0.19
CA GLU A 61 7.39 1.84 -0.11
C GLU A 61 6.80 3.16 -0.64
N ARG A 62 5.89 3.06 -1.61
CA ARG A 62 5.20 4.24 -2.17
C ARG A 62 4.38 5.00 -1.11
N GLU A 63 3.71 4.28 -0.22
CA GLU A 63 2.96 4.89 0.89
C GLU A 63 3.89 5.62 1.87
N GLN A 64 5.07 5.05 2.16
CA GLN A 64 6.08 5.71 2.99
C GLN A 64 6.60 6.99 2.33
N GLU A 65 6.96 6.95 1.05
CA GLU A 65 7.40 8.13 0.29
C GLU A 65 6.32 9.22 0.29
N MET A 66 5.06 8.85 0.04
CA MET A 66 3.94 9.79 0.08
C MET A 66 3.76 10.40 1.47
N SER A 67 3.91 9.61 2.54
CA SER A 67 3.82 10.12 3.91
C SER A 67 4.92 11.12 4.25
N ALA A 68 6.14 10.89 3.75
CA ALA A 68 7.27 11.79 3.92
C ALA A 68 7.04 13.12 3.18
N GLU A 69 6.52 13.07 1.95
CA GLU A 69 6.22 14.29 1.19
C GLU A 69 5.06 15.08 1.83
N ILE A 70 4.01 14.40 2.33
CA ILE A 70 2.93 15.08 3.07
C ILE A 70 3.48 15.81 4.30
N ALA A 71 4.40 15.19 5.05
CA ALA A 71 5.02 15.83 6.21
C ALA A 71 5.86 17.05 5.80
N ARG A 72 6.63 16.93 4.71
CA ARG A 72 7.43 18.03 4.14
C ARG A 72 6.54 19.21 3.73
N LEU A 73 5.48 18.93 2.97
CA LEU A 73 4.54 19.95 2.49
C LEU A 73 3.81 20.64 3.64
N LYS A 74 3.38 19.89 4.67
CA LYS A 74 2.77 20.48 5.87
C LYS A 74 3.71 21.42 6.60
N ARG A 75 5.00 21.08 6.69
CA ARG A 75 6.02 21.96 7.29
C ARG A 75 6.20 23.24 6.48
N GLN A 76 6.27 23.13 5.16
CA GLN A 76 6.38 24.31 4.28
C GLN A 76 5.15 25.20 4.37
N LEU A 77 3.94 24.61 4.44
CA LEU A 77 2.71 25.38 4.63
C LEU A 77 2.73 26.16 5.95
N ALA A 78 3.09 25.51 7.06
CA ALA A 78 3.17 26.18 8.36
C ALA A 78 4.18 27.35 8.35
N GLU A 79 5.35 27.17 7.75
CA GLU A 79 6.36 28.21 7.61
C GLU A 79 5.85 29.42 6.80
N ARG A 80 5.16 29.16 5.67
CA ARG A 80 4.57 30.23 4.86
C ARG A 80 3.44 30.95 5.58
N ASP A 81 2.61 30.23 6.34
CA ASP A 81 1.53 30.83 7.13
C ASP A 81 2.09 31.75 8.22
N GLU A 82 3.20 31.37 8.86
CA GLU A 82 3.92 32.22 9.81
C GLU A 82 4.48 33.49 9.15
N GLU A 83 5.12 33.37 7.98
CA GLU A 83 5.61 34.52 7.21
C GLU A 83 4.47 35.48 6.84
N LEU A 84 3.35 34.95 6.33
CA LEU A 84 2.18 35.75 6.00
C LEU A 84 1.61 36.47 7.23
N ALA A 85 1.55 35.80 8.38
CA ALA A 85 1.09 36.41 9.61
C ALA A 85 1.98 37.58 10.06
N ILE A 86 3.31 37.44 9.93
CA ILE A 86 4.27 38.51 10.23
C ILE A 86 4.06 39.70 9.28
N LEU A 87 3.98 39.45 7.97
CA LEU A 87 3.77 40.49 6.96
C LEU A 87 2.46 41.23 7.18
N GLN A 88 1.38 40.51 7.48
CA GLN A 88 0.08 41.12 7.74
C GLN A 88 0.09 41.98 9.01
N LYS A 89 0.77 41.53 10.06
CA LYS A 89 0.96 42.31 11.29
C LYS A 89 1.76 43.58 11.03
N ALA A 90 2.83 43.50 10.25
CA ALA A 90 3.63 44.66 9.85
C ALA A 90 2.80 45.67 9.03
N ALA A 91 2.09 45.20 8.00
CA ALA A 91 1.21 46.03 7.19
C ALA A 91 0.16 46.76 8.04
N THR A 92 -0.45 46.05 8.99
CA THR A 92 -1.43 46.65 9.92
C THR A 92 -0.80 47.73 10.80
N TYR A 93 0.42 47.52 11.30
CA TYR A 93 1.14 48.52 12.10
C TYR A 93 1.45 49.78 11.28
N PHE A 94 1.97 49.63 10.07
CA PHE A 94 2.28 50.77 9.19
C PHE A 94 1.02 51.54 8.78
N ALA A 95 -0.07 50.84 8.42
CA ALA A 95 -1.34 51.48 8.07
C ALA A 95 -1.93 52.32 9.21
N LYS A 96 -1.75 51.90 10.47
CA LYS A 96 -2.18 52.67 11.65
C LYS A 96 -1.37 53.94 11.90
N ARG A 97 -0.09 53.97 11.50
CA ARG A 97 0.83 55.10 11.73
C ARG A 97 0.80 56.16 10.61
N LEU A 98 0.18 55.84 9.47
CA LEU A 98 -0.04 56.74 8.34
C LEU A 98 -1.31 57.61 8.46
N LYS A 99 -2.07 57.46 9.56
CA LYS A 99 -3.15 58.37 9.97
C LYS A 99 -2.67 59.25 11.10
#